data_AF-A0A2J8LKY2-F1
#
_entry.id   AF-A0A2J8LKY2-F1
#
_cell.length_a   1.000
_cell.length_b   1.000
_cell.length_c   1.000
_cell.angle_alpha   90.00
_cell.angle_beta   90.00
_cell.angle_gamma   90.00
#
_symmetry.space_group_name_H-M   'P 1'
#
loop_
_entity.id
_entity.type
_entity.pdbx_description
1 polymer ?
#
loop_
_entity_poly.entity_id
_entity_poly.type
_entity_poly.pdbx_seq_one_letter_code
_entity_poly.pdbx_strand_id
1 'polypeptide(L)'
;EPGSGPEAGARFFCTAGRGLEPFLMREVRARLAATQVEYISGKVFFTTCSDLNMLKKLKSAERLFLLIKKQFPLIISSEKYLMKCKDL
;
A
#
# COMPACT_ATOMS: atom_id res chain seq x y z
N GLU A 1 -14.71 -15.87 16.85
CA GLU A 1 -14.46 -16.55 15.57
C GLU A 1 -13.90 -15.56 14.54
N PRO A 2 -12.57 -15.47 14.32
CA PRO A 2 -12.03 -14.59 13.30
C PRO A 2 -12.28 -15.24 11.93
N GLY A 3 -13.12 -14.59 11.13
CA GLY A 3 -13.60 -15.09 9.85
C GLY A 3 -12.48 -15.42 8.87
N SER A 4 -12.59 -16.60 8.26
CA SER A 4 -11.82 -17.03 7.11
C SER A 4 -12.15 -16.19 5.88
N GLY A 5 -11.14 -15.62 5.22
CA GLY A 5 -11.26 -15.12 3.86
C GLY A 5 -10.00 -14.40 3.38
N PRO A 6 -9.72 -14.46 2.07
CA PRO A 6 -9.24 -15.64 1.35
C PRO A 6 -7.83 -16.04 1.85
N GLU A 7 -7.31 -17.16 1.37
CA GLU A 7 -5.89 -17.52 1.45
C GLU A 7 -5.01 -16.55 0.61
N ALA A 8 -5.03 -15.27 1.00
CA ALA A 8 -4.53 -14.15 0.22
C ALA A 8 -3.29 -13.57 0.89
N GLY A 9 -2.24 -13.35 0.12
CA GLY A 9 -0.93 -12.92 0.61
C GLY A 9 -0.94 -11.72 1.56
N ALA A 10 0.20 -11.48 2.21
CA ALA A 10 0.35 -10.36 3.12
C ALA A 10 0.22 -9.02 2.37
N ARG A 11 -0.41 -8.06 3.05
CA ARG A 11 -0.62 -6.69 2.53
C ARG A 11 0.51 -5.81 3.00
N PHE A 12 1.12 -5.09 2.07
CA PHE A 12 2.22 -4.18 2.32
C PHE A 12 1.93 -2.80 1.74
N PHE A 13 2.67 -1.82 2.23
CA PHE A 13 2.82 -0.57 1.52
C PHE A 13 4.27 -0.10 1.55
N CYS A 14 4.69 0.57 0.49
CA CYS A 14 6.00 1.18 0.37
C CYS A 14 5.86 2.70 0.24
N THR A 15 6.81 3.44 0.78
CA THR A 15 7.03 4.83 0.38
C THR A 15 7.91 4.89 -0.86
N ALA A 16 7.69 5.88 -1.72
CA ALA A 16 8.47 6.12 -2.92
C ALA A 16 8.85 7.59 -3.02
N GLY A 17 10.03 7.85 -3.57
CA GLY A 17 10.44 9.21 -3.93
C GLY A 17 9.51 9.79 -4.99
N ARG A 18 9.39 11.12 -5.05
CA ARG A 18 8.52 11.81 -6.01
C ARG A 18 8.83 11.36 -7.45
N GLY A 19 7.82 10.84 -8.14
CA GLY A 19 7.92 10.38 -9.53
C GLY A 19 8.38 8.93 -9.69
N LEU A 20 8.70 8.22 -8.59
CA LEU A 20 9.08 6.80 -8.62
C LEU A 20 7.89 5.86 -8.41
N GLU A 21 6.71 6.37 -8.04
CA GLU A 21 5.51 5.56 -7.83
C GLU A 21 5.18 4.65 -9.02
N PRO A 22 5.22 5.12 -10.29
CA PRO A 22 4.93 4.26 -11.45
C PRO A 22 5.97 3.14 -11.63
N PHE A 23 7.24 3.42 -11.33
CA PHE A 23 8.31 2.43 -11.40
C PHE A 23 8.14 1.37 -10.32
N LEU A 24 7.81 1.80 -9.10
CA LEU A 24 7.57 0.89 -7.99
C LEU A 24 6.34 0.00 -8.25
N MET A 25 5.25 0.55 -8.80
CA MET A 25 4.08 -0.24 -9.20
C MET A 25 4.43 -1.32 -10.22
N ARG A 26 5.26 -1.01 -11.22
CA ARG A 26 5.73 -1.99 -12.21
C ARG A 26 6.64 -3.03 -11.54
N GLU A 27 7.55 -2.58 -10.68
CA GLU A 27 8.50 -3.44 -9.99
C GLU A 27 7.78 -4.47 -9.10
N VAL A 28 6.82 -4.05 -8.27
CA VAL A 28 6.10 -4.99 -7.38
C VAL A 28 5.26 -5.99 -8.16
N ARG A 29 4.65 -5.58 -9.29
CA ARG A 29 3.90 -6.50 -10.16
C ARG A 29 4.82 -7.52 -10.80
N ALA A 30 5.92 -7.06 -11.39
CA ALA A 30 6.84 -7.93 -12.13
C ALA A 30 7.66 -8.85 -11.22
N ARG A 31 8.12 -8.36 -10.06
CA ARG A 31 9.04 -9.09 -9.18
C ARG A 31 8.36 -9.86 -8.06
N LEU A 32 7.25 -9.35 -7.54
CA LEU A 32 6.56 -9.93 -6.38
C LEU A 32 5.24 -10.58 -6.74
N ALA A 33 4.91 -10.65 -8.04
CA ALA A 33 3.58 -11.06 -8.52
C ALA A 33 2.45 -10.34 -7.75
N ALA A 34 2.68 -9.07 -7.41
CA ALA A 34 1.81 -8.35 -6.50
C ALA A 34 0.45 -8.06 -7.13
N THR A 35 -0.60 -8.27 -6.34
CA THR A 35 -2.01 -8.01 -6.68
C THR A 35 -2.53 -6.82 -5.88
N GLN A 36 -3.73 -6.32 -6.22
CA GLN A 36 -4.38 -5.19 -5.53
C GLN A 36 -3.44 -3.97 -5.39
N VAL A 37 -2.73 -3.65 -6.48
CA VAL A 37 -1.71 -2.59 -6.47
C VAL A 37 -2.39 -1.24 -6.68
N GLU A 38 -2.30 -0.39 -5.66
CA GLU A 38 -2.84 0.97 -5.64
C GLU A 38 -1.71 1.95 -5.30
N TYR A 39 -1.81 3.19 -5.77
CA TYR A 39 -0.89 4.24 -5.34
C TYR A 39 -1.65 5.49 -4.88
N ILE A 40 -1.04 6.19 -3.93
CA ILE A 40 -1.41 7.53 -3.45
C ILE A 40 -0.10 8.33 -3.49
N SER A 41 -0.15 9.66 -3.56
CA SER A 41 1.07 10.50 -3.59
C SER A 41 2.15 10.03 -2.59
N GLY A 42 3.29 9.53 -3.11
CA GLY A 42 4.41 9.01 -2.34
C GLY A 42 4.23 7.63 -1.67
N LYS A 43 3.14 6.90 -1.92
CA LYS A 43 2.89 5.56 -1.36
C LYS A 43 2.33 4.58 -2.39
N VAL A 44 2.77 3.33 -2.34
CA VAL A 44 2.23 2.22 -3.14
C VAL A 44 1.79 1.10 -2.20
N PHE A 45 0.53 0.68 -2.29
CA PHE A 45 -0.08 -0.40 -1.54
C PHE A 45 -0.19 -1.64 -2.45
N PHE A 46 0.05 -2.82 -1.91
CA PHE A 46 -0.03 -4.06 -2.67
C PHE A 46 -0.17 -5.29 -1.77
N THR A 47 -0.62 -6.39 -2.37
CA THR A 47 -0.76 -7.69 -1.72
C THR A 47 0.15 -8.70 -2.42
N THR A 48 0.92 -9.49 -1.68
CA THR A 48 1.81 -10.51 -2.25
C THR A 48 2.00 -11.70 -1.32
N CYS A 49 2.21 -12.89 -1.89
CA CYS A 49 2.64 -14.09 -1.18
C CYS A 49 4.17 -14.28 -1.22
N SER A 50 4.90 -13.32 -1.78
CA SER A 50 6.36 -13.40 -1.91
C SER A 50 7.06 -13.33 -0.55
N ASP A 51 8.18 -14.03 -0.43
CA ASP A 51 9.00 -14.02 0.78
C ASP A 51 9.68 -12.67 1.02
N LEU A 52 9.98 -12.38 2.30
CA LEU A 52 10.68 -11.16 2.70
C LEU A 52 12.01 -10.95 1.98
N ASN A 53 12.70 -12.02 1.59
CA ASN A 53 13.93 -11.95 0.82
C ASN A 53 13.74 -11.35 -0.58
N MET A 54 12.57 -11.54 -1.19
CA MET A 54 12.22 -10.93 -2.47
C MET A 54 11.77 -9.48 -2.27
N LEU A 55 11.01 -9.19 -1.21
CA LEU A 55 10.58 -7.83 -0.88
C LEU A 55 11.76 -6.88 -0.61
N LYS A 56 12.82 -7.36 0.05
CA LYS A 56 14.06 -6.59 0.29
C LYS A 56 14.81 -6.22 -0.99
N LYS A 57 14.50 -6.82 -2.14
CA LYS A 57 15.16 -6.54 -3.42
C LYS A 57 14.55 -5.38 -4.19
N LEU A 58 13.43 -4.83 -3.72
CA LEU A 58 12.82 -3.63 -4.32
C LEU A 58 13.83 -2.49 -4.34
N LYS A 59 14.00 -1.86 -5.51
CA LYS A 59 14.99 -0.80 -5.72
C LYS A 59 14.38 0.59 -5.72
N SER A 60 13.12 0.70 -6.14
CA SER A 60 12.42 1.99 -6.21
C SER A 60 11.71 2.37 -4.92
N ALA A 61 11.66 1.48 -3.92
CA ALA A 61 11.05 1.73 -2.62
C ALA A 61 12.04 2.39 -1.67
N GLU A 62 11.59 3.39 -0.92
CA GLU A 62 12.40 4.00 0.16
C GLU A 62 12.25 3.23 1.47
N ARG A 63 11.00 2.88 1.85
CA ARG A 63 10.68 2.12 3.06
C ARG A 63 9.52 1.19 2.80
N LEU A 64 9.60 -0.03 3.34
CA LEU A 64 8.55 -1.06 3.25
C LEU A 64 7.89 -1.22 4.62
N PHE A 65 6.56 -1.33 4.63
CA PHE A 65 5.74 -1.50 5.82
C PHE A 65 4.71 -2.61 5.62
N LEU A 66 4.43 -3.36 6.69
CA LEU A 66 3.31 -4.30 6.73
C LEU A 66 2.01 -3.56 7.04
N LEU A 67 0.99 -3.76 6.21
CA LEU A 67 -0.32 -3.14 6.38
C LEU A 67 -1.19 -3.99 7.30
N ILE A 68 -1.24 -3.64 8.58
CA ILE A 68 -2.10 -4.32 9.58
C ILE A 68 -3.57 -4.03 9.29
N LYS A 69 -3.93 -2.75 9.16
CA LYS A 69 -5.30 -2.30 8.92
C LYS A 69 -5.31 -1.03 8.07
N LYS A 70 -6.15 -0.99 7.04
CA LYS A 70 -6.45 0.22 6.27
C LYS A 70 -7.78 0.77 6.80
N GLN A 71 -7.75 1.97 7.37
CA GLN A 71 -8.95 2.68 7.83
C GLN A 71 -8.93 4.09 7.26
N PHE A 72 -10.12 4.63 7.01
CA PHE A 72 -10.24 6.05 6.74
C PHE A 72 -9.82 6.85 7.98
N PRO A 73 -9.28 8.07 7.80
CA PRO A 73 -9.10 9.00 8.91
C PRO A 73 -10.41 9.10 9.68
N LEU A 74 -10.33 9.10 11.01
CA LEU A 74 -11.50 9.31 11.85
C LEU A 74 -12.10 10.65 11.47
N ILE A 75 -13.32 10.63 10.92
CA ILE A 75 -14.09 11.84 10.66
C ILE A 75 -14.56 12.32 12.03
N ILE A 76 -13.72 13.13 12.68
CA ILE A 76 -14.12 13.83 13.89
C ILE A 76 -15.04 14.95 13.41
N SER A 77 -16.35 14.81 13.63
CA SER A 77 -17.31 15.89 13.42
C SER A 77 -16.99 17.01 14.40
N SER A 78 -16.22 17.98 13.93
CA SER A 78 -16.13 19.30 14.55
C SER A 78 -16.65 20.25 13.51
N GLU A 79 -17.70 21.02 13.83
CA GLU A 79 -18.39 21.98 12.94
C GLU A 79 -17.48 23.04 12.28
N LYS A 80 -16.14 22.94 12.35
CA LYS A 80 -15.21 23.93 11.83
C LYS A 80 -14.01 23.43 11.03
N TYR A 81 -13.76 22.13 10.85
CA TYR A 81 -12.62 21.68 10.02
C TYR A 81 -12.98 20.51 9.12
N LEU A 82 -13.78 20.82 8.10
CA LEU A 82 -14.03 19.93 6.97
C LEU A 82 -12.78 19.86 6.07
N MET A 83 -11.83 18.98 6.41
CA MET A 83 -10.85 18.50 5.44
C MET A 83 -11.54 17.52 4.51
N LYS A 84 -12.26 18.08 3.55
CA LYS A 84 -12.86 17.38 2.42
C LYS A 84 -11.71 16.95 1.51
N CYS A 85 -11.25 15.71 1.62
CA CYS A 85 -10.68 15.04 0.45
C CYS A 85 -11.85 14.73 -0.48
N LYS A 86 -12.32 15.75 -1.20
CA LYS A 86 -12.97 15.55 -2.49
C LYS A 86 -11.87 15.21 -3.49
N ASP A 87 -12.24 14.38 -4.44
CA ASP A 87 -11.48 13.98 -5.63
C ASP A 87 -10.61 12.72 -5.45
N LEU A 88 -11.31 11.58 -5.37
CA LEU A 88 -11.12 10.52 -6.36
C LEU A 88 -12.49 10.09 -6.90
#